data_AF-A0AB35RVN2-F1
#
_entry.id   AF-A0AB35RVN2-F1
#
_cell.length_a   1.000
_cell.length_b   1.000
_cell.length_c   1.000
_cell.angle_alpha   90.00
_cell.angle_beta   90.00
_cell.angle_gamma   90.00
#
_symmetry.space_group_name_H-M   'P 1'
#
loop_
_entity.id
_entity.type
_entity.pdbx_description
1 polymer ?
#
loop_
_entity_poly.entity_id
_entity_poly.type
_entity_poly.pdbx_seq_one_letter_code
_entity_poly.pdbx_strand_id
1 'polypeptide(L)'
;METPRSRDWRLAQKRRKKSRDVHTALLRFRGEKNWKMLYLRSEKVSRAAQLGMEYPRITRRQRTKRGLEEYLLANECPFHL
;
A
#
# COMPACT_ATOMS: atom_id res chain seq x y z
N MET A 1 -24.86 -3.32 -29.53
CA MET A 1 -24.89 -1.84 -29.45
C MET A 1 -23.62 -1.38 -28.77
N GLU A 2 -22.60 -1.02 -29.54
CA GLU A 2 -21.38 -0.43 -28.98
C GLU A 2 -21.75 0.94 -28.40
N THR A 3 -21.57 1.14 -27.11
CA THR A 3 -21.72 2.48 -26.52
C THR A 3 -20.41 3.22 -26.78
N PRO A 4 -20.38 4.22 -27.68
CA PRO A 4 -19.15 4.96 -27.92
C PRO A 4 -18.75 5.61 -26.59
N ARG A 5 -17.53 5.35 -26.12
CA ARG A 5 -16.93 6.03 -24.97
C ARG A 5 -16.63 7.48 -25.36
N SER A 6 -17.68 8.26 -25.62
CA SER A 6 -17.61 9.66 -25.99
C SER A 6 -17.10 10.49 -24.81
N ARG A 7 -16.74 11.75 -25.09
CA ARG A 7 -16.34 12.71 -24.04
C ARG A 7 -17.44 12.85 -22.99
N ASP A 8 -18.70 12.93 -23.42
CA ASP A 8 -19.84 13.09 -22.53
C ASP A 8 -20.06 11.87 -21.64
N TRP A 9 -19.88 10.66 -22.20
CA TRP A 9 -19.93 9.44 -21.42
C TRP A 9 -18.86 9.42 -20.33
N ARG A 10 -17.62 9.83 -20.65
CA ARG A 10 -16.54 9.93 -19.66
C ARG A 10 -16.85 10.96 -18.57
N LEU A 11 -17.41 12.12 -18.93
CA LEU A 11 -17.79 13.16 -17.97
C LEU A 11 -18.92 12.69 -17.05
N ALA A 12 -19.94 12.00 -17.59
CA ALA A 12 -21.03 11.42 -16.82
C ALA A 12 -20.52 10.35 -15.85
N GLN A 13 -19.62 9.46 -16.30
CA GLN A 13 -18.99 8.46 -15.44
C GLN A 13 -18.13 9.09 -14.35
N LYS A 14 -17.35 10.13 -14.66
CA LYS A 14 -16.56 10.89 -13.68
C LYS A 14 -17.46 11.53 -12.62
N ARG A 15 -18.62 12.07 -13.02
CA ARG A 15 -19.62 12.64 -12.09
C ARG A 15 -20.27 11.55 -11.22
N ARG A 16 -20.59 10.39 -11.78
CA ARG A 16 -21.15 9.23 -11.04
C ARG A 16 -20.17 8.64 -10.03
N LYS A 17 -18.89 8.54 -10.39
CA LYS A 17 -17.81 8.02 -9.53
C LYS A 17 -17.26 9.06 -8.54
N LYS A 18 -17.68 10.32 -8.64
CA LYS A 18 -17.28 11.35 -7.68
C LYS A 18 -17.95 11.02 -6.34
N SER A 19 -17.16 10.66 -5.33
CA SER A 19 -17.70 10.42 -4.00
C SER A 19 -18.38 11.69 -3.48
N ARG A 20 -19.54 11.53 -2.81
CA ARG A 20 -20.23 12.64 -2.15
C ARG A 20 -19.40 13.24 -1.01
N ASP A 21 -18.45 12.47 -0.47
CA ASP A 21 -17.62 12.82 0.68
C ASP A 21 -16.52 13.87 0.41
N VAL A 22 -16.39 14.36 -0.82
CA VAL A 22 -15.42 15.41 -1.14
C VAL A 22 -15.72 16.71 -0.38
N HIS A 23 -16.99 17.01 -0.09
CA HIS A 23 -17.36 18.19 0.72
C HIS A 23 -17.26 17.94 2.23
N THR A 24 -17.53 16.73 2.71
CA THR A 24 -17.36 16.37 4.12
C THR A 24 -15.90 16.44 4.56
N ALA A 25 -14.96 16.16 3.63
CA ALA A 25 -13.52 16.25 3.88
C ALA A 25 -13.00 17.68 4.07
N LEU A 26 -13.71 18.71 3.60
CA LEU A 26 -13.35 20.11 3.83
C LEU A 26 -13.82 20.64 5.20
N LEU A 27 -14.87 20.03 5.76
CA LEU A 27 -15.47 20.45 7.04
C LEU A 27 -14.81 19.81 8.26
N ARG A 28 -13.98 18.77 8.07
CA ARG A 28 -13.21 18.16 9.15
C ARG A 28 -11.75 18.61 9.03
N PHE A 29 -11.27 19.30 10.06
CA PHE A 29 -9.83 19.48 10.27
C PHE A 29 -9.14 18.12 10.14
N ARG A 30 -8.35 17.94 9.07
CA ARG A 30 -7.51 16.76 8.95
C ARG A 30 -6.46 16.90 10.05
N GLY A 31 -6.53 16.04 11.05
CA GLY A 31 -5.51 15.98 12.10
C GLY A 31 -4.10 15.82 11.52
N GLU A 32 -3.09 15.97 12.37
CA GLU A 32 -1.69 15.92 11.96
C GLU A 32 -1.40 14.70 11.08
N LYS A 33 -0.69 14.94 9.98
CA LYS A 33 -0.33 13.90 9.02
C LYS A 33 0.49 12.83 9.74
N ASN A 34 -0.02 11.59 9.78
CA ASN A 34 0.73 10.48 10.31
C ASN A 34 1.88 10.11 9.35
N TRP A 35 3.06 10.65 9.63
CA TRP A 35 4.27 10.41 8.84
C TRP A 35 4.70 8.94 8.80
N LYS A 36 4.26 8.11 9.76
CA LYS A 36 4.53 6.65 9.72
C LYS A 36 3.89 5.99 8.50
N MET A 37 2.72 6.46 8.06
CA MET A 37 2.03 5.96 6.86
C MET A 37 2.74 6.34 5.56
N LEU A 38 3.65 7.31 5.59
CA LEU A 38 4.48 7.66 4.44
C LEU A 38 5.38 6.48 4.03
N TYR A 39 5.81 5.67 5.00
CA TYR A 39 6.69 4.54 4.76
C TYR A 39 5.97 3.29 4.23
N LEU A 40 4.63 3.28 4.30
CA LEU A 40 3.79 2.22 3.73
C LEU A 40 3.35 2.50 2.29
N ARG A 41 3.68 3.68 1.73
CA ARG A 41 3.31 4.02 0.34
C ARG A 41 3.89 3.02 -0.64
N SER A 42 3.02 2.48 -1.49
CA SER A 42 3.36 1.49 -2.53
C SER A 42 4.51 1.95 -3.42
N GLU A 43 4.53 3.23 -3.81
CA GLU A 43 5.59 3.83 -4.64
C GLU A 43 6.97 3.68 -4.00
N LYS A 44 7.12 4.05 -2.72
CA LYS A 44 8.41 3.96 -2.03
C LYS A 44 8.92 2.53 -1.93
N VAL A 45 7.99 1.61 -1.77
CA VAL A 45 8.28 0.19 -1.60
C VAL A 45 8.65 -0.43 -2.95
N SER A 46 7.92 -0.07 -4.00
CA SER A 46 8.25 -0.46 -5.38
C SER A 46 9.63 0.07 -5.78
N ARG A 47 9.98 1.30 -5.38
CA ARG A 47 11.29 1.89 -5.64
C ARG A 47 12.40 1.18 -4.87
N ALA A 48 12.18 0.83 -3.61
CA ALA A 48 13.16 0.08 -2.83
C ALA A 48 13.40 -1.31 -3.45
N ALA A 49 12.32 -1.99 -3.86
CA ALA A 49 12.41 -3.27 -4.57
C ALA A 49 13.19 -3.16 -5.89
N GLN A 50 12.98 -2.09 -6.67
CA GLN A 50 13.79 -1.81 -7.86
C GLN A 50 15.29 -1.63 -7.54
N LEU A 51 15.61 -1.06 -6.38
CA LEU A 51 16.98 -0.86 -5.92
C LEU A 51 17.56 -2.09 -5.21
N GLY A 52 16.83 -3.21 -5.15
CA GLY A 52 17.28 -4.44 -4.49
C GLY A 52 17.34 -4.35 -2.96
N MET A 53 16.65 -3.37 -2.35
CA MET A 53 16.61 -3.21 -0.90
C MET A 53 15.19 -3.19 -0.36
N GLU A 54 15.02 -3.63 0.88
CA GLU A 54 13.72 -3.53 1.56
C GLU A 54 13.57 -2.16 2.21
N TYR A 55 12.47 -1.47 1.90
CA TYR A 55 12.17 -0.18 2.52
C TYR A 55 11.94 -0.34 4.03
N PRO A 56 12.44 0.56 4.90
CA PRO A 56 12.37 0.40 6.35
C PRO A 56 10.93 0.56 6.86
N ARG A 57 10.18 -0.54 6.84
CA ARG A 57 8.82 -0.67 7.36
C ARG A 57 8.80 -1.25 8.77
N ILE A 58 9.82 -2.02 9.09
CA ILE A 58 9.91 -2.90 10.25
C ILE A 58 11.09 -2.44 11.11
N THR A 59 10.94 -2.45 12.42
CA THR A 59 12.04 -2.11 13.34
C THR A 59 13.15 -3.17 13.27
N ARG A 60 14.40 -2.79 13.59
CA ARG A 60 15.53 -3.74 13.62
C ARG A 60 15.22 -4.98 14.47
N ARG A 61 14.59 -4.81 15.63
CA ARG A 61 14.19 -5.90 16.55
C ARG A 61 13.19 -6.87 15.92
N GLN A 62 12.21 -6.36 15.18
CA GLN A 62 11.23 -7.20 14.49
C GLN A 62 11.88 -7.96 13.33
N ARG A 63 12.82 -7.33 12.61
CA ARG A 63 13.58 -7.97 11.54
C ARG A 63 14.47 -9.10 12.06
N THR A 64 15.16 -8.88 13.18
CA THR A 64 15.97 -9.93 13.83
C THR A 64 15.11 -11.08 14.35
N LYS A 65 13.95 -10.78 14.96
CA LYS A 65 13.02 -11.82 15.42
C LYS A 65 12.54 -12.70 14.26
N ARG A 66 12.13 -12.08 13.15
CA ARG A 66 11.69 -12.80 11.95
C ARG A 66 12.79 -13.67 11.34
N GLY A 67 14.03 -13.16 11.24
CA GLY A 67 15.15 -13.97 10.75
C GLY A 67 15.47 -15.15 11.65
N LEU A 68 15.31 -15.00 12.97
CA LEU A 68 15.48 -16.08 13.93
C LEU A 68 14.35 -17.13 13.81
N GLU A 69 13.10 -16.70 13.62
CA GLU A 69 11.97 -17.59 13.35
C GLU A 69 12.15 -18.37 12.03
N GLU A 70 12.59 -17.70 10.96
CA GLU A 70 12.88 -18.32 9.65
C GLU A 70 14.02 -19.35 9.76
N TYR A 71 15.07 -19.04 10.53
CA TYR A 71 16.17 -19.97 10.80
C TYR A 71 15.71 -21.19 11.59
N LEU A 72 14.95 -21.00 12.67
CA LEU A 72 14.45 -22.12 13.48
C LEU A 72 13.53 -23.02 12.64
N LEU A 73 12.61 -22.43 11.86
CA LEU A 73 11.73 -23.20 10.97
C LEU A 73 12.52 -24.01 9.93
N ALA A 74 13.56 -23.42 9.32
CA ALA A 74 14.40 -24.12 8.36
C ALA A 74 15.18 -25.29 8.97
N ASN A 75 15.53 -25.22 10.25
CA ASN A 75 16.23 -26.29 10.97
C ASN A 75 15.27 -27.34 11.57
N GLU A 76 14.02 -26.96 11.87
CA GLU A 76 13.00 -27.86 12.41
C GLU A 76 12.11 -28.51 11.33
N CYS A 77 12.23 -28.13 10.06
CA CYS A 77 11.72 -28.94 8.95
C CYS A 77 12.77 -30.00 8.59
N PRO A 78 12.69 -31.24 9.11
CA PRO A 78 13.41 -32.32 8.45
C PRO A 78 12.83 -32.41 7.04
N PHE A 79 13.70 -32.36 6.03
CA PHE A 79 13.33 -32.67 4.65
C PHE A 79 12.70 -34.07 4.64
N HIS A 80 11.38 -34.14 4.72
CA HIS A 80 10.63 -35.34 4.45
C HIS A 80 10.21 -35.22 2.99
N LEU A 81 10.90 -36.03 2.18
CA LEU A 81 10.70 -36.26 0.75
C LEU A 81 9.24 -36.58 0.42
#